data_AF-A0A6N8IVG3-F1
#
_entry.id   AF-A0A6N8IVG3-F1
#
_cell.length_a   1.000
_cell.length_b   1.000
_cell.length_c   1.000
_cell.angle_alpha   90.00
_cell.angle_beta   90.00
_cell.angle_gamma   90.00
#
_symmetry.space_group_name_H-M   'P 1'
#
loop_
_entity.id
_entity.type
_entity.pdbx_description
1 polymer ?
#
loop_
_entity_poly.entity_id
_entity_poly.type
_entity_poly.pdbx_seq_one_letter_code
_entity_poly.pdbx_strand_id
1 'polypeptide(L)'
;MTEPGARRHTVGWPEAVAHFEALARDPVFEPLAALVASLASSRYAASLHPCAEDELLVLGRRPQFEAGRDELQVRFEPQHQQFVFAHVQRPGEAEPWSRACDAGEGRAVLERLFHRRLHWFHEG
;
A
#
# COMPACT_ATOMS: atom_id res chain seq x y z
N MET A 1 21.59 -4.58 -19.40
CA MET A 1 21.93 -3.80 -18.19
C MET A 1 20.63 -3.25 -17.64
N THR A 2 20.12 -3.82 -16.56
CA THR A 2 18.91 -3.30 -15.90
C THR A 2 19.35 -2.12 -15.05
N GLU A 3 18.86 -0.92 -15.33
CA GLU A 3 19.12 0.24 -14.47
C GLU A 3 18.62 -0.08 -13.05
N PRO A 4 19.38 0.23 -12.00
CA PRO A 4 18.89 0.07 -10.63
C PRO A 4 17.62 0.92 -10.47
N GLY A 5 16.53 0.29 -10.00
CA GLY A 5 15.28 0.99 -9.76
C GLY A 5 15.48 2.14 -8.78
N ALA A 6 14.80 3.27 -9.01
CA ALA A 6 14.86 4.41 -8.10
C ALA A 6 14.46 3.96 -6.68
N ARG A 7 15.20 4.39 -5.67
CA ARG A 7 14.86 4.04 -4.28
C ARG A 7 13.57 4.77 -3.86
N ARG A 8 12.65 4.04 -3.24
CA ARG A 8 11.47 4.64 -2.62
C ARG A 8 11.87 5.40 -1.35
N HIS A 9 11.28 6.57 -1.16
CA HIS A 9 11.46 7.35 0.06
C HIS A 9 10.39 6.92 1.07
N THR A 10 10.74 6.02 1.99
CA THR A 10 9.80 5.60 3.03
C THR A 10 9.65 6.68 4.09
N VAL A 11 8.43 6.85 4.58
CA VAL A 11 8.08 7.80 5.64
C VAL A 11 7.68 7.06 6.91
N GLY A 12 7.62 7.77 8.03
CA GLY A 12 7.03 7.23 9.25
C GLY A 12 5.51 7.07 9.12
N TRP A 13 4.91 6.15 9.88
CA TRP A 13 3.45 6.02 9.93
C TRP A 13 2.71 7.32 10.27
N PRO A 14 3.15 8.15 11.24
CA PRO A 14 2.49 9.43 11.50
C PRO A 14 2.46 10.36 10.30
N GLU A 15 3.54 10.38 9.50
CA GLU A 15 3.65 11.20 8.29
C GLU A 15 2.75 10.65 7.17
N ALA A 16 2.75 9.33 6.95
CA ALA A 16 1.85 8.70 6.00
C ALA A 16 0.37 8.97 6.35
N VAL A 17 -0.01 8.82 7.62
CA VAL A 17 -1.38 9.11 8.09
C VAL A 17 -1.73 10.58 7.83
N ALA A 18 -0.86 11.52 8.22
CA ALA A 18 -1.10 12.95 8.01
C ALA A 18 -1.25 13.31 6.52
N HIS A 19 -0.48 12.66 5.63
CA HIS A 19 -0.60 12.83 4.18
C HIS A 19 -2.00 12.43 3.68
N PHE A 20 -2.48 11.23 4.02
CA PHE A 20 -3.78 10.77 3.54
C PHE A 20 -4.95 11.45 4.26
N GLU A 21 -4.80 11.89 5.51
CA GLU A 21 -5.77 12.77 6.17
C GLU A 21 -5.90 14.12 5.46
N ALA A 22 -4.77 14.69 4.98
CA ALA A 22 -4.81 15.91 4.19
C ALA A 22 -5.49 15.69 2.83
N LEU A 23 -5.28 14.53 2.19
CA LEU A 23 -5.97 14.13 0.96
C LEU A 23 -7.48 13.99 1.18
N ALA A 24 -7.90 13.41 2.31
CA ALA A 24 -9.31 13.24 2.69
C ALA A 24 -10.04 14.55 3.03
N ARG A 25 -9.39 15.72 2.88
CA ARG A 25 -10.12 17.00 2.76
C ARG A 25 -11.08 16.99 1.59
N ASP A 26 -10.79 16.22 0.54
CA ASP A 26 -11.79 15.76 -0.40
C ASP A 26 -12.42 14.46 0.13
N PRO A 27 -13.72 14.46 0.49
CA PRO A 27 -14.39 13.31 1.11
C PRO A 27 -14.32 12.02 0.29
N VAL A 28 -14.10 12.11 -1.02
CA VAL A 28 -13.97 10.93 -1.87
C VAL A 28 -12.76 10.05 -1.48
N PHE A 29 -11.75 10.61 -0.81
CA PHE A 29 -10.57 9.86 -0.36
C PHE A 29 -10.62 9.43 1.12
N GLU A 30 -11.72 9.69 1.83
CA GLU A 30 -11.91 9.23 3.22
C GLU A 30 -11.66 7.71 3.39
N PRO A 31 -12.10 6.81 2.47
CA PRO A 31 -11.83 5.39 2.60
C PRO A 31 -10.32 5.08 2.64
N LEU A 32 -9.54 5.76 1.78
CA LEU A 32 -8.09 5.55 1.71
C LEU A 32 -7.40 6.02 3.00
N ALA A 33 -7.77 7.20 3.51
CA ALA A 33 -7.26 7.70 4.78
C ALA A 33 -7.60 6.75 5.95
N ALA A 34 -8.84 6.25 6.00
CA ALA A 34 -9.28 5.30 7.02
C ALA A 34 -8.49 3.97 6.95
N LEU A 35 -8.22 3.46 5.74
CA LEU A 35 -7.40 2.26 5.54
C LEU A 35 -5.97 2.47 6.05
N VAL A 36 -5.35 3.62 5.72
CA VAL A 36 -3.98 3.94 6.16
C VAL A 36 -3.91 4.06 7.68
N ALA A 37 -4.86 4.77 8.31
CA ALA A 37 -4.93 4.89 9.76
C ALA A 37 -5.13 3.52 10.45
N SER A 38 -5.96 2.64 9.85
CA SER A 38 -6.12 1.28 10.33
C SER A 38 -4.85 0.44 10.21
N LEU A 39 -4.03 0.65 9.17
CA LEU A 39 -2.75 -0.03 9.02
C LEU A 39 -1.72 0.48 10.02
N ALA A 40 -1.62 1.79 10.22
CA ALA A 40 -0.72 2.44 11.16
C ALA A 40 -0.93 1.96 12.61
N SER A 41 -2.18 1.64 12.96
CA SER A 41 -2.56 1.10 14.27
C SER A 41 -2.53 -0.43 14.35
N SER A 42 -2.26 -1.12 13.24
CA SER A 42 -2.26 -2.58 13.19
C SER A 42 -0.98 -3.20 13.72
N ARG A 43 -1.03 -4.50 14.04
CA ARG A 43 0.15 -5.32 14.38
C ARG A 43 1.22 -5.35 13.27
N TYR A 44 0.83 -5.07 12.02
CA TYR A 44 1.74 -5.11 10.87
C TYR A 44 2.60 -3.84 10.75
N ALA A 45 2.16 -2.73 11.38
CA ALA A 45 2.78 -1.42 11.24
C ALA A 45 4.30 -1.45 11.50
N ALA A 46 4.73 -2.16 12.54
CA ALA A 46 6.14 -2.23 12.92
C ALA A 46 7.04 -2.93 11.89
N SER A 47 6.47 -3.69 10.94
CA SER A 47 7.22 -4.40 9.89
C SER A 47 6.87 -3.94 8.48
N LEU A 48 6.12 -2.85 8.35
CA LEU A 48 5.75 -2.24 7.09
C LEU A 48 6.34 -0.84 7.03
N HIS A 49 6.88 -0.50 5.86
CA HIS A 49 7.48 0.79 5.61
C HIS A 49 6.67 1.48 4.51
N PRO A 50 5.83 2.48 4.87
CA PRO A 50 4.99 3.16 3.92
C PRO A 50 5.78 4.20 3.13
N CYS A 51 5.35 4.42 1.89
CA CYS A 51 5.68 5.56 1.06
C CYS A 51 4.34 6.13 0.56
N ALA A 52 4.16 7.44 0.72
CA ALA A 52 2.95 8.13 0.32
C ALA A 52 3.27 9.02 -0.89
N GLU A 53 2.58 8.76 -2.01
CA GLU A 53 2.78 9.46 -3.28
C GLU A 53 1.40 9.85 -3.81
N ASP A 54 1.02 11.13 -3.72
CA ASP A 54 -0.30 11.62 -4.12
C ASP A 54 -1.45 10.79 -3.51
N GLU A 55 -2.17 10.01 -4.33
CA GLU A 55 -3.29 9.13 -3.95
C GLU A 55 -2.87 7.64 -3.81
N LEU A 56 -1.57 7.37 -3.84
CA LEU A 56 -0.98 6.04 -3.82
C LEU A 56 -0.25 5.79 -2.51
N LEU A 57 -0.66 4.74 -1.80
CA LEU A 57 0.12 4.16 -0.71
C LEU A 57 0.97 3.02 -1.27
N VAL A 58 2.28 3.10 -1.10
CA VAL A 58 3.21 2.00 -1.40
C VAL A 58 3.75 1.43 -0.09
N LEU A 59 3.73 0.11 0.04
CA LEU A 59 4.22 -0.61 1.20
C LEU A 59 5.38 -1.50 0.81
N GLY A 60 6.45 -1.46 1.60
CA GLY A 60 7.55 -2.41 1.55
C GLY A 60 7.80 -3.08 2.90
N ARG A 61 8.53 -4.20 2.87
CA ARG A 61 8.97 -4.95 4.07
C ARG A 61 10.32 -4.52 4.62
N ARG A 62 10.99 -3.58 3.96
CA ARG A 62 12.28 -3.05 4.36
C ARG A 62 12.20 -1.52 4.38
N PRO A 63 12.95 -0.84 5.25
CA PRO A 63 13.00 0.63 5.26
C PRO A 63 13.53 1.23 3.96
N GLN A 64 14.30 0.46 3.18
CA GLN A 64 14.81 0.87 1.88
C GLN A 64 14.45 -0.23 0.88
N PHE A 65 13.58 0.09 -0.06
CA PHE A 65 13.22 -0.77 -1.17
C PHE A 65 13.23 0.00 -2.48
N GLU A 66 13.46 -0.70 -3.58
CA GLU A 66 13.52 -0.15 -4.92
C GLU A 66 12.12 -0.10 -5.51
N ALA A 67 11.80 0.98 -6.23
CA ALA A 67 10.56 1.09 -6.96
C ALA A 67 10.39 -0.10 -7.92
N GLY A 68 9.20 -0.69 -7.89
CA GLY A 68 8.87 -1.87 -8.70
C GLY A 68 9.56 -3.16 -8.26
N ARG A 69 10.09 -3.25 -7.03
CA ARG A 69 10.67 -4.49 -6.50
C ARG A 69 10.09 -4.83 -5.13
N ASP A 70 9.30 -5.90 -5.10
CA ASP A 70 8.64 -6.44 -3.92
C ASP A 70 7.90 -5.37 -3.10
N GLU A 71 7.09 -4.57 -3.80
CA GLU A 71 6.27 -3.52 -3.22
C GLU A 71 4.78 -3.81 -3.44
N LEU A 72 3.97 -3.46 -2.44
CA LEU A 72 2.51 -3.49 -2.55
C LEU A 72 2.01 -2.06 -2.71
N GLN A 73 1.36 -1.81 -3.83
CA GLN A 73 0.70 -0.55 -4.16
C GLN A 73 -0.78 -0.65 -3.80
N VAL A 74 -1.30 0.39 -3.16
CA VAL A 74 -2.70 0.52 -2.74
C VAL A 74 -3.21 1.88 -3.20
N ARG A 75 -4.21 1.88 -4.07
CA ARG A 75 -4.91 3.08 -4.52
C ARG A 75 -6.40 2.94 -4.31
N PHE A 76 -7.09 4.07 -4.21
CA PHE A 76 -8.54 4.12 -4.19
C PHE A 76 -9.03 4.71 -5.52
N GLU A 77 -10.09 4.13 -6.09
CA GLU A 77 -10.74 4.62 -7.31
C GLU A 77 -12.12 5.20 -6.95
N PRO A 78 -12.24 6.53 -6.74
CA PRO A 78 -13.48 7.17 -6.32
C PRO A 78 -14.69 6.88 -7.21
N GLN A 79 -14.47 6.79 -8.51
CA GLN A 79 -15.53 6.55 -9.51
C GLN A 79 -16.22 5.19 -9.33
N HIS A 80 -15.50 4.22 -8.79
CA HIS A 80 -15.96 2.85 -8.59
C HIS A 80 -16.08 2.47 -7.11
N GLN A 81 -15.72 3.37 -6.18
CA GLN A 81 -15.74 3.15 -4.74
C GLN A 81 -14.96 1.89 -4.30
N GLN A 82 -13.83 1.62 -4.99
CA GLN A 82 -13.04 0.41 -4.80
C GLN A 82 -11.59 0.73 -4.48
N PHE A 83 -10.97 -0.14 -3.69
CA PHE A 83 -9.52 -0.23 -3.58
C PHE A 83 -8.97 -1.08 -4.71
N VAL A 84 -7.81 -0.70 -5.22
CA VAL A 84 -7.00 -1.54 -6.09
C VAL A 84 -5.65 -1.80 -5.43
N PHE A 85 -5.38 -3.07 -5.19
CA PHE A 85 -4.10 -3.57 -4.71
C PHE A 85 -3.29 -4.10 -5.88
N ALA A 86 -2.02 -3.72 -5.98
CA ALA A 86 -1.10 -4.28 -6.97
C ALA A 86 0.23 -4.68 -6.30
N HIS A 87 0.65 -5.93 -6.46
CA HIS A 87 1.95 -6.41 -6.00
C HIS A 87 2.91 -6.47 -7.18
N VAL A 88 3.97 -5.67 -7.11
CA VAL A 88 5.04 -5.67 -8.09
C VAL A 88 6.22 -6.45 -7.53
N GLN A 89 6.55 -7.58 -8.13
CA GLN A 89 7.60 -8.48 -7.64
C GLN A 89 8.98 -8.11 -8.20
N ARG A 90 9.01 -7.62 -9.44
CA ARG A 90 10.26 -7.32 -10.15
C ARG A 90 10.15 -6.06 -11.02
N PRO A 91 11.25 -5.31 -11.19
CA PRO A 91 11.25 -4.13 -12.05
C PRO A 91 10.86 -4.49 -13.48
N GLY A 92 10.00 -3.67 -14.09
CA GLY A 92 9.53 -3.88 -15.46
C GLY A 92 8.53 -5.02 -15.63
N GLU A 93 7.92 -5.51 -14.54
CA GLU A 93 6.82 -6.47 -14.62
C GLU A 93 5.63 -5.85 -15.37
N ALA A 94 5.35 -6.39 -16.56
CA ALA A 94 4.32 -5.85 -17.45
C ALA A 94 2.90 -6.03 -16.88
N GLU A 95 2.67 -7.13 -16.15
CA GLU A 95 1.38 -7.47 -15.55
C GLU A 95 1.58 -7.80 -14.07
N PRO A 96 1.70 -6.79 -13.19
CA PRO A 96 1.75 -7.03 -11.77
C PRO A 96 0.44 -7.68 -11.32
N TRP A 97 0.55 -8.58 -10.34
CA TRP A 97 -0.66 -9.16 -9.74
C TRP A 97 -1.49 -8.04 -9.14
N SER A 98 -2.78 -8.00 -9.47
CA SER A 98 -3.68 -6.98 -8.93
C SER A 98 -5.01 -7.57 -8.51
N ARG A 99 -5.68 -6.87 -7.59
CA ARG A 99 -7.02 -7.18 -7.15
C ARG A 99 -7.73 -5.90 -6.77
N ALA A 100 -8.95 -5.74 -7.26
CA ALA A 100 -9.88 -4.73 -6.80
C ALA A 100 -10.83 -5.31 -5.74
N CYS A 101 -11.30 -4.48 -4.83
CA CYS A 101 -12.42 -4.80 -3.94
C CYS A 101 -13.12 -3.53 -3.47
N ASP A 102 -14.33 -3.66 -2.97
CA ASP A 102 -15.08 -2.53 -2.43
C ASP A 102 -14.38 -1.90 -1.23
N ALA A 103 -14.64 -0.61 -1.00
CA ALA A 103 -14.10 0.15 0.12
C ALA A 103 -14.29 -0.56 1.49
N GLY A 104 -15.47 -1.15 1.71
CA GLY A 104 -15.80 -1.85 2.95
C GLY A 104 -14.98 -3.12 3.20
N GLU A 105 -14.44 -3.73 2.15
CA GLU A 105 -13.66 -4.97 2.24
C GLU A 105 -12.14 -4.74 2.27
N GLY A 106 -11.69 -3.50 1.98
CA GLY A 106 -10.28 -3.17 1.73
C GLY A 106 -9.33 -3.71 2.79
N ARG A 107 -9.65 -3.52 4.07
CA ARG A 107 -8.84 -4.03 5.18
C ARG A 107 -8.75 -5.55 5.17
N ALA A 108 -9.87 -6.25 5.09
CA ALA A 108 -9.90 -7.71 5.13
C ALA A 108 -9.17 -8.32 3.93
N VAL A 109 -9.32 -7.73 2.75
CA VAL A 109 -8.58 -8.15 1.55
C VAL A 109 -7.09 -7.93 1.76
N LEU A 110 -6.67 -6.75 2.21
CA LEU A 110 -5.27 -6.42 2.45
C LEU A 110 -4.60 -7.36 3.45
N GLU A 111 -5.26 -7.67 4.58
CA GLU A 111 -4.75 -8.64 5.54
C GLU A 111 -4.59 -10.03 4.92
N ARG A 112 -5.54 -10.49 4.10
CA ARG A 112 -5.39 -11.75 3.37
C ARG A 112 -4.22 -11.71 2.39
N LEU A 113 -3.94 -10.57 1.76
CA LEU A 113 -2.78 -10.43 0.85
C LEU A 113 -1.46 -10.59 1.59
N PHE A 114 -1.32 -9.96 2.75
CA PHE A 114 -0.14 -10.09 3.61
C PHE A 114 0.20 -11.55 3.93
N HIS A 115 -0.82 -12.38 4.20
CA HIS A 115 -0.64 -13.77 4.60
C HIS A 115 -0.57 -14.76 3.44
N ARG A 116 -1.46 -14.63 2.45
CA ARG A 116 -1.68 -15.65 1.41
C ARG A 116 -0.92 -15.41 0.12
N ARG A 117 -0.68 -14.14 -0.23
CA ARG A 117 -0.07 -13.77 -1.52
C ARG A 117 1.38 -13.33 -1.34
N LEU A 118 1.59 -12.44 -0.40
CA LEU A 118 2.88 -11.83 -0.15
C LEU A 118 3.76 -12.71 0.74
N HIS A 119 3.15 -13.55 1.58
CA HIS A 119 3.84 -14.32 2.62
C HIS A 119 4.74 -13.45 3.52
N TRP A 120 4.43 -12.16 3.61
CA TRP A 120 5.16 -11.19 4.40
C TRP A 120 5.01 -11.44 5.89
N PHE A 121 3.89 -12.04 6.27
CA PHE A 121 3.58 -12.41 7.63
C PHE A 121 3.04 -13.83 7.62
N HIS A 122 3.70 -14.72 8.36
CA HIS A 122 3.18 -16.05 8.66
C HIS A 122 2.30 -15.87 9.90
N GLU A 123 1.08 -16.40 9.88
CA GLU A 123 0.27 -16.46 11.10
C GLU A 123 1.07 -17.26 12.15
N GLY A 124 1.10 -16.74 13.38
CA GLY A 124 1.47 -17.52 14.56
C GLY A 124 0.34 -18.44 14.97
#